data_AF-A0A2M7QEF7-F1
#
_entry.id   AF-A0A2M7QEF7-F1
#
_cell.length_a   1.000
_cell.length_b   1.000
_cell.length_c   1.000
_cell.angle_alpha   90.00
_cell.angle_beta   90.00
_cell.angle_gamma   90.00
#
_symmetry.space_group_name_H-M   'P 1'
#
loop_
_entity.id
_entity.type
_entity.pdbx_description
1 polymer ?
#
loop_
_entity_poly.entity_id
_entity_poly.type
_entity_poly.pdbx_seq_one_letter_code
_entity_poly.pdbx_strand_id
1 'polypeptide(L)'
;MVQISKKLLQDDMLEKLFGIMFDIIGARQGKVQFLRTFSSIFSSVEKIMIAKRVTIMYLLTKNIDHRTIAKVLKVSPSTVAKFSIILQTNDELIGLLRVLAKSNDIDLFFVKVFSALHSPGQYGVNWKNAWGLKRKIERLEREGI
;
A
#
# COMPACT_ATOMS: atom_id res chain seq x y z
N MET A 1 -1.37 10.58 -16.72
CA MET A 1 -0.55 9.48 -17.25
C MET A 1 0.88 9.97 -17.32
N VAL A 2 1.86 9.12 -17.06
CA VAL A 2 3.28 9.50 -17.18
C VAL A 2 3.61 9.57 -18.68
N GLN A 3 4.18 10.69 -19.13
CA GLN A 3 4.60 10.86 -20.51
C GLN A 3 5.95 10.17 -20.70
N ILE A 4 5.93 8.97 -21.28
CA ILE A 4 7.14 8.22 -21.61
C ILE A 4 7.44 8.42 -23.09
N SER A 5 8.69 8.75 -23.42
CA SER A 5 9.16 8.90 -24.80
C SER A 5 9.04 7.56 -25.54
N LYS A 6 8.69 7.60 -26.83
CA LYS A 6 8.67 6.42 -27.72
C LYS A 6 10.08 5.93 -28.08
N LYS A 7 11.11 6.75 -27.86
CA LYS A 7 12.51 6.38 -28.09
C LYS A 7 12.97 5.51 -26.94
N LEU A 8 13.10 4.23 -27.20
CA LEU A 8 13.56 3.25 -26.22
C LEU A 8 15.06 3.40 -26.01
N LEU A 9 15.48 3.27 -24.75
CA LEU A 9 16.88 3.16 -24.37
C LEU A 9 17.33 1.71 -24.57
N GLN A 10 18.62 1.48 -24.80
CA GLN A 10 19.20 0.14 -24.77
C GLN A 10 19.08 -0.45 -23.36
N ASP A 11 18.85 -1.76 -23.28
CA ASP A 11 18.61 -2.47 -22.01
C ASP A 11 19.77 -2.29 -21.02
N ASP A 12 21.02 -2.38 -21.49
CA ASP A 12 22.23 -2.14 -20.67
C ASP A 12 22.25 -0.76 -20.01
N MET A 13 21.72 0.27 -20.70
CA MET A 13 21.64 1.61 -20.13
C MET A 13 20.49 1.72 -19.13
N LEU A 14 19.37 1.02 -19.37
CA LEU A 14 18.26 0.97 -18.42
C LEU A 14 18.69 0.30 -17.11
N GLU A 15 19.44 -0.80 -17.18
CA GLU A 15 19.97 -1.47 -15.99
C GLU A 15 20.86 -0.54 -15.16
N LYS A 16 21.77 0.20 -15.82
CA LYS A 16 22.61 1.20 -15.14
C LYS A 16 21.79 2.31 -14.49
N LEU A 17 20.72 2.78 -15.15
CA LEU A 17 19.82 3.79 -14.59
C LEU A 17 19.07 3.26 -13.35
N PHE A 18 18.59 2.01 -13.40
CA PHE A 18 17.97 1.39 -12.24
C PHE A 18 18.96 1.15 -11.10
N GLY A 19 20.22 0.83 -11.40
CA GLY A 19 21.29 0.74 -10.40
C GLY A 19 21.50 2.05 -9.65
N ILE A 20 21.65 3.17 -10.37
CA ILE A 20 21.80 4.49 -9.75
C ILE A 20 20.58 4.84 -8.88
N MET A 21 19.37 4.55 -9.38
CA MET A 21 18.15 4.75 -8.61
C MET A 21 18.15 3.91 -7.32
N PHE A 22 18.57 2.64 -7.40
CA PHE A 22 18.68 1.75 -6.25
C PHE A 22 19.70 2.26 -5.24
N ASP A 23 20.87 2.74 -5.67
CA ASP A 23 21.89 3.27 -4.76
C ASP A 23 21.39 4.51 -3.99
N ILE A 24 20.66 5.39 -4.66
CA ILE A 24 20.08 6.60 -4.04
C ILE A 24 18.99 6.24 -3.01
N ILE A 25 18.11 5.30 -3.34
CA ILE A 25 17.00 4.87 -2.49
C ILE A 25 17.47 3.95 -1.36
N GLY A 26 18.44 3.08 -1.65
CA GLY A 26 19.01 2.07 -0.77
C GLY A 26 20.11 2.61 0.15
N ALA A 27 20.60 3.83 -0.09
CA ALA A 27 21.47 4.53 0.84
C ALA A 27 20.84 4.53 2.25
N ARG A 28 21.62 4.06 3.24
CA ARG A 28 21.14 3.86 4.62
C ARG A 28 20.78 5.22 5.24
N GLN A 29 19.50 5.56 5.21
CA GLN A 29 18.96 6.83 5.68
C GLN A 29 17.89 6.58 6.75
N GLY A 30 17.78 7.48 7.74
CA GLY A 30 16.65 7.45 8.67
C GLY A 30 15.32 7.73 7.95
N LYS A 31 14.19 7.26 8.50
CA LYS A 31 12.84 7.37 7.90
C LYS A 31 12.51 8.80 7.41
N VAL A 32 12.85 9.82 8.19
CA VAL A 32 12.59 11.23 7.85
C VAL A 32 13.41 11.67 6.64
N GLN A 33 14.68 11.28 6.60
CA GLN A 33 15.60 11.66 5.52
C GLN A 33 15.23 10.93 4.22
N PHE A 34 14.89 9.65 4.33
CA PHE A 34 14.34 8.89 3.21
C PHE A 34 13.09 9.54 2.62
N LEU A 35 12.11 9.95 3.45
CA LEU A 35 10.89 10.60 2.96
C LEU A 35 11.15 11.95 2.27
N ARG A 36 12.17 12.70 2.70
CA ARG A 36 12.59 13.94 2.03
C ARG A 36 13.20 13.65 0.66
N THR A 37 14.13 12.71 0.58
CA THR A 37 14.76 12.27 -0.68
C THR A 37 13.74 11.69 -1.65
N PHE A 38 12.85 10.82 -1.16
CA PHE A 38 11.75 10.26 -1.95
C PHE A 38 10.81 11.36 -2.44
N SER A 39 10.62 12.42 -1.65
CA SER A 39 9.78 13.54 -2.02
C SER A 39 10.37 14.49 -3.05
N SER A 40 11.70 14.56 -3.15
CA SER A 40 12.39 15.35 -4.17
C SER A 40 12.47 14.63 -5.52
N ILE A 41 12.48 13.29 -5.51
CA ILE A 41 12.57 12.48 -6.75
C ILE A 41 11.20 12.32 -7.39
N PHE A 42 10.16 11.99 -6.61
CA PHE A 42 8.84 11.67 -7.14
C PHE A 42 7.88 12.85 -7.04
N SER A 43 7.00 13.00 -8.02
CA SER A 43 5.87 13.93 -7.90
C SER A 43 4.87 13.47 -6.84
N SER A 44 4.08 14.40 -6.27
CA SER A 44 3.07 14.07 -5.26
C SER A 44 2.07 13.00 -5.75
N VAL A 45 1.73 13.01 -7.03
CA VAL A 45 0.80 12.03 -7.63
C VAL A 45 1.44 10.64 -7.72
N GLU A 46 2.71 10.56 -8.12
CA GLU A 46 3.45 9.29 -8.21
C GLU A 46 3.65 8.65 -6.84
N LYS A 47 3.94 9.46 -5.81
CA LYS A 47 4.03 8.97 -4.41
C LYS A 47 2.75 8.27 -3.98
N ILE A 48 1.61 8.93 -4.18
CA ILE A 48 0.29 8.36 -3.83
C ILE A 48 0.03 7.10 -4.66
N MET A 49 0.39 7.11 -5.94
CA MET A 49 0.23 5.95 -6.82
C MET A 49 1.02 4.75 -6.33
N ILE A 50 2.32 4.92 -6.04
CA ILE A 50 3.20 3.85 -5.53
C ILE A 50 2.69 3.34 -4.18
N ALA A 51 2.36 4.25 -3.26
CA ALA A 51 1.83 3.88 -1.94
C ALA A 51 0.56 3.02 -2.08
N LYS A 52 -0.41 3.44 -2.90
CA LYS A 52 -1.63 2.65 -3.14
C LYS A 52 -1.32 1.27 -3.71
N ARG A 53 -0.39 1.16 -4.67
CA ARG A 53 -0.01 -0.13 -5.28
C ARG A 53 0.59 -1.09 -4.25
N VAL A 54 1.52 -0.61 -3.43
CA VAL A 54 2.13 -1.41 -2.34
C VAL A 54 1.06 -1.84 -1.35
N THR A 55 0.15 -0.95 -0.96
CA THR A 55 -0.94 -1.29 -0.04
C THR A 55 -1.92 -2.30 -0.64
N ILE A 56 -2.23 -2.24 -1.94
CA ILE A 56 -3.05 -3.26 -2.63
C ILE A 56 -2.40 -4.62 -2.52
N MET A 57 -1.12 -4.74 -2.89
CA MET A 57 -0.40 -6.01 -2.85
C MET A 57 -0.38 -6.58 -1.44
N TYR A 58 -0.09 -5.74 -0.46
CA TYR A 58 -0.15 -6.13 0.94
C TYR A 58 -1.55 -6.62 1.35
N LEU A 59 -2.61 -5.88 1.04
CA LEU A 59 -3.99 -6.23 1.38
C LEU A 59 -4.42 -7.58 0.77
N LEU A 60 -3.96 -7.85 -0.45
CA LEU A 60 -4.20 -9.12 -1.12
C LEU A 60 -3.50 -10.28 -0.39
N THR A 61 -2.29 -10.10 0.15
CA THR A 61 -1.64 -11.15 0.98
C THR A 61 -2.39 -11.46 2.27
N LYS A 62 -3.20 -10.53 2.79
CA LYS A 62 -4.08 -10.72 3.94
C LYS A 62 -5.46 -11.29 3.56
N ASN A 63 -5.66 -11.70 2.31
CA ASN A 63 -6.91 -12.26 1.78
C ASN A 63 -8.13 -11.33 1.94
N ILE A 64 -7.93 -10.01 1.83
CA ILE A 64 -9.04 -9.05 1.89
C ILE A 64 -9.78 -9.01 0.56
N ASP A 65 -11.11 -8.90 0.62
CA ASP A 65 -11.97 -8.87 -0.57
C ASP A 65 -11.63 -7.72 -1.53
N HIS A 66 -11.66 -8.01 -2.83
CA HIS A 66 -11.27 -7.08 -3.88
C HIS A 66 -12.11 -5.80 -3.88
N ARG A 67 -13.42 -5.88 -3.59
CA ARG A 67 -14.32 -4.71 -3.56
C ARG A 67 -14.01 -3.82 -2.37
N THR A 68 -13.71 -4.43 -1.23
CA THR A 68 -13.27 -3.73 -0.02
C THR A 68 -12.00 -2.92 -0.28
N ILE A 69 -10.97 -3.55 -0.88
CA ILE A 69 -9.72 -2.88 -1.25
C ILE A 69 -9.98 -1.70 -2.19
N ALA A 70 -10.79 -1.91 -3.24
CA ALA A 70 -11.13 -0.88 -4.21
C ALA A 70 -11.83 0.33 -3.56
N LYS A 71 -12.79 0.08 -2.67
CA LYS A 71 -13.58 1.13 -2.00
C LYS A 71 -12.73 1.94 -1.01
N VAL A 72 -11.84 1.27 -0.27
CA VAL A 72 -10.93 1.89 0.69
C VAL A 72 -9.89 2.76 0.00
N LEU A 73 -9.14 2.18 -0.94
CA LEU A 73 -8.01 2.86 -1.57
C LEU A 73 -8.45 3.81 -2.70
N LYS A 74 -9.75 3.86 -2.99
CA LYS A 74 -10.34 4.65 -4.08
C LYS A 74 -9.62 4.34 -5.40
N VAL A 75 -9.59 3.06 -5.74
CA VAL A 75 -9.02 2.53 -6.98
C VAL A 75 -10.06 1.70 -7.71
N SER A 76 -9.91 1.53 -9.02
CA SER A 76 -10.83 0.69 -9.78
C SER A 76 -10.68 -0.79 -9.36
N PRO A 77 -11.77 -1.58 -9.38
CA PRO A 77 -11.70 -3.02 -9.16
C PRO A 77 -10.75 -3.73 -10.15
N SER A 78 -10.66 -3.24 -11.39
CA SER A 78 -9.73 -3.73 -12.40
C SER A 78 -8.26 -3.55 -11.98
N THR A 79 -7.93 -2.47 -11.26
CA THR A 79 -6.58 -2.25 -10.73
C THR A 79 -6.25 -3.30 -9.68
N VAL A 80 -7.18 -3.58 -8.76
CA VAL A 80 -7.01 -4.61 -7.72
C VAL A 80 -6.85 -6.00 -8.35
N ALA A 81 -7.70 -6.33 -9.34
CA ALA A 81 -7.61 -7.61 -10.06
C ALA A 81 -6.27 -7.77 -10.78
N LYS A 82 -5.76 -6.72 -11.43
CA LYS A 82 -4.44 -6.74 -12.06
C LYS A 82 -3.32 -7.08 -11.07
N PHE A 83 -3.34 -6.48 -9.87
CA PHE A 83 -2.34 -6.78 -8.84
C PHE A 83 -2.49 -8.16 -8.22
N SER A 84 -3.71 -8.70 -8.16
CA SER A 84 -3.96 -10.09 -7.74
C SER A 84 -3.27 -11.08 -8.69
N ILE A 85 -3.38 -10.86 -10.00
CA ILE A 85 -2.69 -11.69 -11.01
C ILE A 85 -1.16 -11.56 -10.87
N ILE A 86 -0.64 -10.34 -10.78
CA ILE A 86 0.81 -10.10 -10.63
C ILE A 86 1.35 -10.82 -9.39
N LEU A 87 0.60 -10.81 -8.29
CA LEU A 87 1.00 -11.47 -7.06
C LEU A 87 1.03 -12.99 -7.22
N GLN A 88 0.07 -13.59 -7.92
CA GLN A 88 0.05 -15.02 -8.23
C GLN A 88 1.23 -15.49 -9.09
N THR A 89 1.82 -14.59 -9.89
CA THR A 89 2.95 -14.92 -10.78
C THR A 89 4.31 -14.70 -10.12
N ASN A 90 4.40 -13.92 -9.03
CA ASN A 90 5.68 -13.52 -8.42
C ASN A 90 5.81 -13.99 -6.97
N ASP A 91 6.33 -15.21 -6.79
CA ASP A 91 6.50 -15.84 -5.48
C ASP A 91 7.46 -15.07 -4.55
N GLU A 92 8.50 -14.45 -5.09
CA GLU A 92 9.47 -13.66 -4.32
C GLU A 92 8.81 -12.44 -3.64
N LEU A 93 7.94 -11.74 -4.38
CA LEU A 93 7.21 -10.59 -3.85
C LEU A 93 6.24 -11.01 -2.73
N ILE A 94 5.58 -12.17 -2.86
CA ILE A 94 4.74 -12.73 -1.80
C ILE A 94 5.57 -12.99 -0.54
N GLY A 95 6.76 -13.59 -0.70
CA GLY A 95 7.68 -13.86 0.41
C GLY A 95 8.03 -12.61 1.20
N LEU A 96 8.47 -11.55 0.51
CA LEU A 96 8.83 -10.27 1.13
C LEU A 96 7.64 -9.59 1.82
N LEU A 97 6.48 -9.55 1.16
CA LEU A 97 5.27 -8.95 1.75
C LEU A 97 4.81 -9.72 2.99
N ARG A 98 4.95 -11.04 3.00
CA ARG A 98 4.58 -11.88 4.16
C ARG A 98 5.49 -11.64 5.36
N VAL A 99 6.78 -11.39 5.13
CA VAL A 99 7.73 -11.00 6.21
C VAL A 99 7.36 -9.64 6.78
N LEU A 100 7.08 -8.65 5.91
CA LEU A 100 6.66 -7.30 6.33
C LEU A 100 5.32 -7.30 7.08
N ALA A 101 4.41 -8.19 6.68
CA ALA A 101 3.08 -8.36 7.26
C ALA A 101 3.06 -8.89 8.70
N LYS A 102 4.20 -9.30 9.25
CA LYS A 102 4.34 -9.68 10.67
C LYS A 102 4.57 -8.49 11.61
N SER A 103 4.72 -7.27 11.09
CA SER A 103 4.91 -6.07 11.92
C SER A 103 3.58 -5.50 12.45
N ASN A 104 3.49 -5.28 13.77
CA ASN A 104 2.25 -4.90 14.49
C ASN A 104 1.65 -3.54 14.06
N ASP A 105 2.46 -2.59 13.62
CA ASP A 105 2.01 -1.23 13.27
C ASP A 105 0.99 -1.22 12.12
N ILE A 106 1.12 -2.17 11.19
CA ILE A 106 0.27 -2.22 10.01
C ILE A 106 -1.13 -2.77 10.36
N ASP A 107 -1.22 -3.65 11.36
CA ASP A 107 -2.50 -4.18 11.83
C ASP A 107 -3.37 -3.08 12.44
N LEU A 108 -2.79 -2.15 13.22
CA LEU A 108 -3.51 -0.99 13.77
C LEU A 108 -4.06 -0.08 12.65
N PHE A 109 -3.25 0.16 11.60
CA PHE A 109 -3.69 0.88 10.41
C PHE A 109 -4.87 0.17 9.73
N PHE A 110 -4.88 -1.17 9.65
CA PHE A 110 -6.03 -1.90 9.10
C PHE A 110 -7.28 -1.76 9.93
N VAL A 111 -7.19 -1.84 11.27
CA VAL A 111 -8.37 -1.64 12.12
C VAL A 111 -8.97 -0.25 11.87
N LYS A 112 -8.12 0.79 11.76
CA LYS A 112 -8.54 2.15 11.42
C LYS A 112 -9.19 2.24 10.04
N VAL A 113 -8.57 1.66 9.02
CA VAL A 113 -9.08 1.61 7.65
C VAL A 113 -10.44 0.90 7.56
N PHE A 114 -10.57 -0.27 8.20
CA PHE A 114 -11.84 -1.02 8.22
C PHE A 114 -12.93 -0.26 8.96
N SER A 115 -12.59 0.46 10.05
CA SER A 115 -13.56 1.30 10.74
C SER A 115 -14.05 2.47 9.91
N ALA A 116 -13.17 3.10 9.11
CA ALA A 116 -13.57 4.17 8.20
C ALA A 116 -14.50 3.68 7.08
N LEU A 117 -14.35 2.41 6.66
CA LEU A 117 -15.19 1.81 5.62
C LEU A 117 -16.56 1.35 6.13
N HIS A 118 -16.59 0.89 7.38
CA HIS A 118 -17.77 0.37 8.06
C HIS A 118 -18.11 1.22 9.27
N SER A 119 -18.14 2.55 9.08
CA SER A 119 -18.54 3.45 10.15
C SER A 119 -19.97 3.13 10.58
N PRO A 120 -20.25 3.05 11.89
CA PRO A 120 -21.62 2.91 12.36
C PRO A 120 -22.47 4.07 11.81
N GLY A 121 -23.66 3.76 11.30
CA GLY A 121 -24.56 4.74 10.67
C GLY A 121 -24.52 4.79 9.13
N GLN A 122 -23.63 4.04 8.47
CA GLN A 122 -23.71 3.87 7.01
C GLN A 122 -24.74 2.78 6.62
N TYR A 123 -25.48 3.05 5.54
CA TYR A 123 -26.44 2.11 4.96
C TYR A 123 -25.73 0.83 4.46
N GLY A 124 -26.30 -0.34 4.75
CA GLY A 124 -25.77 -1.64 4.33
C GLY A 124 -24.59 -2.18 5.16
N VAL A 125 -24.29 -1.59 6.32
CA VAL A 125 -23.23 -2.04 7.24
C VAL A 125 -23.83 -2.80 8.43
N ASN A 126 -23.20 -3.89 8.87
CA ASN A 126 -23.56 -4.53 10.13
C ASN A 126 -23.18 -3.63 11.32
N TRP A 127 -24.16 -2.94 11.89
CA TRP A 127 -23.96 -1.95 12.94
C TRP A 127 -23.36 -2.53 14.23
N LYS A 128 -23.68 -3.78 14.59
CA LYS A 128 -23.11 -4.44 15.78
C LYS A 128 -21.60 -4.61 15.64
N ASN A 129 -21.16 -5.06 14.48
CA ASN A 129 -19.73 -5.24 14.18
C ASN A 129 -19.02 -3.88 14.05
N ALA A 130 -19.63 -2.90 13.39
CA ALA A 130 -19.10 -1.54 13.27
C ALA A 130 -18.86 -0.86 14.63
N TRP A 131 -19.86 -0.93 15.52
CA TRP A 131 -19.75 -0.41 16.89
C TRP A 131 -18.77 -1.19 17.76
N GLY A 132 -18.63 -2.51 17.54
CA GLY A 132 -17.61 -3.32 18.20
C GLY A 132 -16.20 -2.90 17.79
N LEU A 133 -15.97 -2.71 16.49
CA LEU A 133 -14.69 -2.30 15.92
C LEU A 133 -14.31 -0.89 16.38
N LYS A 134 -15.24 0.06 16.34
CA LYS A 134 -15.03 1.45 16.81
C LYS A 134 -14.59 1.48 18.27
N ARG A 135 -15.27 0.76 19.16
CA ARG A 135 -14.90 0.68 20.58
C ARG A 135 -13.54 0.02 20.81
N LYS A 136 -13.17 -0.96 19.98
CA LYS A 136 -11.85 -1.60 20.07
C LYS A 136 -10.73 -0.61 19.72
N ILE A 137 -10.93 0.22 18.70
CA ILE A 137 -9.98 1.28 18.33
C ILE A 137 -9.86 2.31 19.45
N GLU A 138 -11.00 2.79 19.97
CA GLU A 138 -11.01 3.77 21.07
C GLU A 138 -10.32 3.25 22.34
N ARG A 139 -10.27 1.92 22.56
CA ARG A 139 -9.49 1.30 23.64
C ARG A 139 -8.00 1.31 23.33
N LEU A 140 -7.61 0.87 22.13
CA LEU A 140 -6.21 0.85 21.69
C LEU A 140 -5.59 2.24 21.70
N GLU A 141 -6.34 3.27 21.28
CA GLU A 141 -5.88 4.66 21.31
C GLU A 141 -5.75 5.23 22.73
N ARG A 142 -6.54 4.76 23.70
CA ARG A 142 -6.39 5.10 25.13
C ARG A 142 -5.21 4.38 25.77
N GLU A 143 -4.86 3.20 25.27
CA GLU A 143 -3.76 2.37 25.77
C GLU A 143 -2.38 2.77 25.20
N GLY A 144 -2.33 3.77 24.30
CA GLY A 144 -1.07 4.39 23.86
C GLY A 144 -0.30 3.63 22.78
N ILE A 145 -1.00 2.80 21.98
CA ILE A 145 -0.46 2.16 20.76
C ILE A 145 -0.93 2.90 19.51
#